data_AF-A0A645D5N3-F1
#
_entry.id   AF-A0A645D5N3-F1
#
_cell.length_a   1.000
_cell.length_b   1.000
_cell.length_c   1.000
_cell.angle_alpha   90.00
_cell.angle_beta   90.00
_cell.angle_gamma   90.00
#
_symmetry.space_group_name_H-M   'P 1'
#
loop_
_entity.id
_entity.type
_entity.pdbx_description
1 polymer ?
#
loop_
_entity_poly.entity_id
_entity_poly.type
_entity_poly.pdbx_seq_one_letter_code
_entity_poly.pdbx_strand_id
1 'polypeptide(L)'
;MTKSDYAHEYAAAEFLKWFTDTKQNVKFAITTGYFPVKNEALSEEILLAALEENNINSESIKSTIKTTSKMLETYELYSNKPFDKSYEMRRFLETSLFEKVTTDLEALDSSNMEMDERAKAIEELTSMPSFEKWYEDLVNNANKILKG
;
A
#
# COMPACT_ATOMS: atom_id res chain seq x y z
N MET A 1 -5.63 2.87 27.62
CA MET A 1 -5.10 4.08 26.96
C MET A 1 -5.81 5.29 27.56
N THR A 2 -5.08 6.22 28.16
CA THR A 2 -5.61 7.51 28.61
C THR A 2 -5.76 8.46 27.41
N LYS A 3 -6.82 9.28 27.38
CA LYS A 3 -6.95 10.35 26.37
C LYS A 3 -5.85 11.41 26.58
N SER A 4 -5.36 11.98 25.49
CA SER A 4 -4.43 13.12 25.50
C SER A 4 -5.15 14.41 25.93
N ASP A 5 -4.39 15.47 26.19
CA ASP A 5 -4.90 16.84 26.36
C ASP A 5 -4.45 17.75 25.22
N TYR A 6 -5.07 18.93 25.13
CA TYR A 6 -4.81 19.90 24.06
C TYR A 6 -3.35 20.39 24.03
N ALA A 7 -2.71 20.56 25.19
CA ALA A 7 -1.34 21.06 25.25
C ALA A 7 -0.37 20.04 24.65
N HIS A 8 -0.54 18.75 24.97
CA HIS A 8 0.25 17.67 24.39
C HIS A 8 -0.04 17.47 22.90
N GLU A 9 -1.30 17.53 22.49
CA GLU A 9 -1.68 17.43 21.07
C GLU A 9 -1.08 18.56 20.24
N TYR A 10 -1.15 19.79 20.76
CA TYR A 10 -0.56 20.96 20.12
C TYR A 10 0.96 20.87 20.04
N ALA A 11 1.64 20.51 21.14
CA ALA A 11 3.08 20.35 21.15
C ALA A 11 3.55 19.24 20.19
N ALA A 12 2.82 18.12 20.11
CA ALA A 12 3.10 17.05 19.16
C ALA A 12 2.94 17.54 17.71
N ALA A 13 1.91 18.34 17.40
CA ALA A 13 1.73 18.93 16.08
C ALA A 13 2.87 19.89 15.71
N GLU A 14 3.30 20.75 16.63
CA GLU A 14 4.44 21.66 16.42
C GLU A 14 5.75 20.90 16.23
N PHE A 15 5.98 19.83 17.01
CA PHE A 15 7.11 18.94 16.82
C PHE A 15 7.10 18.30 15.42
N LEU A 16 5.95 17.77 14.97
CA LEU A 16 5.84 17.15 13.65
C LEU A 16 6.11 18.17 12.52
N LYS A 17 5.64 19.41 12.64
CA LYS A 17 5.97 20.47 11.68
C LYS A 17 7.47 20.73 11.61
N TRP A 18 8.11 20.90 12.76
CA TRP A 18 9.56 21.10 12.85
C TRP A 18 10.35 19.89 12.34
N PHE A 19 9.92 18.67 12.68
CA PHE A 19 10.60 17.43 12.31
C PHE A 19 10.51 17.12 10.81
N THR A 20 9.41 17.52 10.18
CA THR A 20 9.17 17.37 8.73
C THR A 20 9.67 18.56 7.91
N ASP A 21 10.25 19.57 8.55
CA ASP A 21 10.93 20.66 7.87
C ASP A 21 12.25 20.17 7.23
N THR A 22 12.66 20.80 6.14
CA THR A 22 13.67 20.28 5.20
C THR A 22 14.98 19.93 5.89
N LYS A 23 15.52 20.80 6.74
CA LYS A 23 16.82 20.57 7.41
C LYS A 23 16.79 19.35 8.35
N GLN A 24 15.76 19.25 9.17
CA GLN A 24 15.59 18.20 10.16
C GLN A 24 15.31 16.87 9.47
N ASN A 25 14.44 16.91 8.47
CA ASN A 25 13.97 15.74 7.77
C ASN A 25 15.04 15.11 6.88
N VAL A 26 15.85 15.91 6.16
CA VAL A 26 16.98 15.39 5.37
C VAL A 26 17.93 14.59 6.25
N LYS A 27 18.38 15.18 7.37
CA LYS A 27 19.30 14.51 8.29
C LYS A 27 18.72 13.22 8.85
N PHE A 28 17.44 13.23 9.25
CA PHE A 28 16.79 12.03 9.76
C PHE A 28 16.68 10.95 8.68
N ALA A 29 16.21 11.31 7.49
CA ALA A 29 15.97 10.37 6.40
C ALA A 29 17.26 9.67 5.96
N ILE A 30 18.34 10.44 5.69
CA ILE A 30 19.60 9.86 5.21
C ILE A 30 20.30 8.97 6.24
N THR A 31 20.18 9.28 7.54
CA THR A 31 20.79 8.46 8.62
C THR A 31 20.00 7.18 8.92
N THR A 32 18.72 7.13 8.53
CA THR A 32 17.84 5.98 8.74
C THR A 32 17.56 5.19 7.47
N GLY A 33 18.15 5.58 6.34
CA GLY A 33 17.97 4.91 5.05
C GLY A 33 16.63 5.19 4.37
N TYR A 34 15.96 6.28 4.72
CA TYR A 34 14.72 6.76 4.10
C TYR A 34 14.97 8.00 3.22
N PHE A 35 13.95 8.39 2.45
CA PHE A 35 13.92 9.66 1.72
C PHE A 35 13.14 10.73 2.48
N PRO A 36 13.50 12.02 2.36
CA PRO A 36 12.75 13.10 2.97
C PRO A 36 11.37 13.28 2.32
N VAL A 37 10.43 13.84 3.08
CA VAL A 37 9.01 13.96 2.71
C VAL A 37 8.67 15.27 1.98
N LYS A 38 9.61 16.21 1.92
CA LYS A 38 9.46 17.50 1.21
C LYS A 38 10.08 17.41 -0.17
N ASN A 39 9.36 17.84 -1.20
CA ASN A 39 9.86 17.82 -2.58
C ASN A 39 11.17 18.61 -2.75
N GLU A 40 11.29 19.78 -2.10
CA GLU A 40 12.53 20.58 -2.12
C GLU A 40 13.73 19.87 -1.47
N ALA A 41 13.47 18.94 -0.55
CA ALA A 41 14.49 18.13 0.12
C ALA A 41 14.91 16.90 -0.71
N LEU A 42 14.12 16.50 -1.70
CA LEU A 42 14.36 15.35 -2.59
C LEU A 42 15.33 15.66 -3.75
N SER A 43 16.19 16.68 -3.59
CA SER A 43 17.24 16.98 -4.56
C SER A 43 18.41 16.00 -4.41
N GLU A 44 18.90 15.46 -5.53
CA GLU A 44 20.12 14.64 -5.55
C GLU A 44 21.29 15.36 -4.86
N GLU A 45 21.49 16.64 -5.17
CA GLU A 45 22.56 17.46 -4.60
C GLU A 45 22.45 17.57 -3.08
N ILE A 46 21.25 17.88 -2.56
CA ILE A 46 21.00 18.03 -1.13
C ILE A 46 21.25 16.69 -0.40
N LEU A 47 20.77 15.59 -0.97
CA LEU A 47 20.90 14.26 -0.36
C LEU A 47 22.35 13.78 -0.38
N LEU A 48 23.08 13.99 -1.47
CA LEU A 48 24.50 13.63 -1.55
C LEU A 48 25.35 14.47 -0.58
N ALA A 49 25.10 15.78 -0.48
CA ALA A 49 25.77 16.65 0.49
C ALA A 49 25.48 16.21 1.93
N ALA A 50 24.24 15.84 2.24
CA ALA A 50 23.87 15.36 3.57
C ALA A 50 24.58 14.05 3.95
N LEU A 51 24.82 13.14 2.99
CA LEU A 51 25.63 11.93 3.25
C LEU A 51 27.06 12.29 3.64
N GLU A 52 27.68 13.23 2.93
CA GLU A 52 29.04 13.71 3.22
C GLU A 52 29.12 14.36 4.60
N GLU A 53 28.19 15.27 4.92
CA GLU A 53 28.11 15.94 6.24
C GLU A 53 27.96 14.96 7.41
N ASN A 54 27.31 13.81 7.19
CA ASN A 54 27.07 12.80 8.21
C ASN A 54 28.06 11.62 8.13
N ASN A 55 29.13 11.73 7.33
CA ASN A 55 30.17 10.71 7.15
C ASN A 55 29.61 9.34 6.69
N ILE A 56 28.53 9.34 5.90
CA ILE A 56 27.92 8.12 5.36
C ILE A 56 28.52 7.81 3.99
N ASN A 57 29.51 6.92 3.98
CA ASN A 57 30.22 6.52 2.76
C ASN A 57 29.78 5.13 2.29
N SER A 58 28.59 5.07 1.66
CA SER A 58 28.08 3.84 1.04
C SER A 58 27.71 4.09 -0.42
N GLU A 59 28.40 3.40 -1.33
CA GLU A 59 28.12 3.50 -2.77
C GLU A 59 26.71 2.99 -3.13
N SER A 60 26.17 2.01 -2.40
CA SER A 60 24.79 1.54 -2.64
C SER A 60 23.75 2.61 -2.28
N ILE A 61 23.97 3.38 -1.21
CA ILE A 61 23.08 4.48 -0.83
C ILE A 61 23.16 5.60 -1.87
N LYS A 62 24.37 6.00 -2.29
CA LYS A 62 24.55 7.00 -3.36
C LYS A 62 23.87 6.57 -4.67
N SER A 63 24.02 5.30 -5.06
CA SER A 63 23.37 4.74 -6.25
C SER A 63 21.84 4.78 -6.15
N THR A 64 21.30 4.48 -4.97
CA THR A 64 19.86 4.54 -4.68
C THR A 64 19.33 5.97 -4.81
N ILE A 65 20.05 6.96 -4.26
CA ILE A 65 19.70 8.39 -4.41
C ILE A 65 19.65 8.76 -5.89
N LYS A 66 20.72 8.51 -6.65
CA LYS A 66 20.80 8.87 -8.08
C LYS A 66 19.70 8.22 -8.91
N THR A 67 19.44 6.94 -8.66
CA THR A 67 18.40 6.18 -9.37
C THR A 67 17.01 6.72 -9.02
N THR A 68 16.76 7.04 -7.76
CA THR A 68 15.47 7.59 -7.31
C THR A 68 15.26 8.99 -7.86
N SER A 69 16.27 9.87 -7.82
CA SER A 69 16.22 11.18 -8.46
C SER A 69 15.88 11.07 -9.94
N LYS A 70 16.54 10.13 -10.65
CA LYS A 70 16.24 9.92 -12.06
C LYS A 70 14.83 9.40 -12.31
N MET A 71 14.34 8.51 -11.46
CA MET A 71 12.97 8.02 -11.50
C MET A 71 11.97 9.17 -11.32
N LEU A 72 12.19 10.04 -10.33
CA LEU A 72 11.31 11.19 -10.04
C LEU A 72 11.29 12.22 -11.18
N GLU A 73 12.38 12.38 -11.93
CA GLU A 73 12.43 13.24 -13.12
C GLU A 73 11.71 12.66 -14.33
N THR A 74 11.69 11.33 -14.48
CA THR A 74 11.33 10.68 -15.73
C THR A 74 10.00 9.94 -15.69
N TYR A 75 9.55 9.52 -14.51
CA TYR A 75 8.33 8.73 -14.36
C TYR A 75 7.21 9.62 -13.84
N GLU A 76 6.01 9.39 -14.37
CA GLU A 76 4.78 9.91 -13.78
C GLU A 76 4.36 8.95 -12.65
N LEU A 77 4.57 9.38 -11.41
CA LEU A 77 4.10 8.63 -10.25
C LEU A 77 2.60 8.84 -10.07
N TYR A 78 1.86 7.74 -10.09
CA TYR A 78 0.43 7.76 -9.78
C TYR A 78 0.17 7.12 -8.42
N SER A 79 -0.78 7.70 -7.70
CA SER A 79 -1.41 7.06 -6.55
C SER A 79 -2.91 7.15 -6.73
N ASN A 80 -3.63 6.13 -6.27
CA ASN A 80 -5.08 6.18 -6.25
C ASN A 80 -5.50 7.28 -5.28
N LYS A 81 -6.14 8.33 -5.79
CA LYS A 81 -6.73 9.35 -4.92
C LYS A 81 -7.77 8.65 -4.03
N PRO A 82 -7.75 8.90 -2.71
CA PRO A 82 -8.84 8.44 -1.88
C PRO A 82 -10.13 9.07 -2.40
N PHE A 83 -11.18 8.28 -2.43
CA PHE A 83 -12.54 8.69 -2.78
C PHE A 83 -13.46 8.19 -1.67
N ASP A 84 -14.71 8.66 -1.67
CA ASP A 84 -15.65 8.21 -0.65
C ASP A 84 -15.76 6.68 -0.68
N LYS A 85 -15.61 6.05 0.49
CA LYS A 85 -15.59 4.59 0.66
C LYS A 85 -14.44 3.84 -0.01
N SER A 86 -13.33 4.53 -0.31
CA SER A 86 -12.15 3.86 -0.88
C SER A 86 -11.55 2.79 0.02
N TYR A 87 -11.72 2.89 1.35
CA TYR A 87 -11.26 1.87 2.30
C TYR A 87 -12.09 0.59 2.20
N GLU A 88 -13.41 0.71 2.19
CA GLU A 88 -14.35 -0.40 2.05
C GLU A 88 -14.18 -1.07 0.69
N MET A 89 -14.05 -0.28 -0.38
CA MET A 89 -13.76 -0.79 -1.72
C MET A 89 -12.46 -1.58 -1.74
N ARG A 90 -11.39 -1.03 -1.14
CA ARG A 90 -10.08 -1.69 -1.10
C ARG A 90 -10.18 -3.04 -0.38
N ARG A 91 -10.78 -3.07 0.81
CA ARG A 91 -10.97 -4.31 1.56
C ARG A 91 -11.79 -5.32 0.76
N PHE A 92 -12.88 -4.89 0.15
CA PHE A 92 -13.73 -5.75 -0.67
C PHE A 92 -12.97 -6.37 -1.85
N LEU A 93 -12.22 -5.58 -2.62
CA LEU A 93 -11.43 -6.08 -3.74
C LEU A 93 -10.29 -7.01 -3.27
N GLU A 94 -9.69 -6.71 -2.12
CA GLU A 94 -8.63 -7.53 -1.52
C GLU A 94 -9.15 -8.91 -1.06
N THR A 95 -10.38 -9.01 -0.57
CA THR A 95 -10.91 -10.26 0.01
C THR A 95 -11.83 -11.06 -0.90
N SER A 96 -12.51 -10.46 -1.88
CA SER A 96 -13.59 -11.10 -2.65
C SER A 96 -13.21 -12.46 -3.26
N LEU A 97 -12.06 -12.56 -3.94
CA LEU A 97 -11.64 -13.84 -4.53
C LEU A 97 -11.24 -14.85 -3.46
N PHE A 98 -10.55 -14.40 -2.42
CA PHE A 98 -10.10 -15.26 -1.33
C PHE A 98 -11.28 -15.85 -0.55
N GLU A 99 -12.28 -15.04 -0.24
CA GLU A 99 -13.52 -15.46 0.42
C GLU A 99 -14.30 -16.45 -0.44
N LYS A 100 -14.37 -16.22 -1.76
CA LYS A 100 -15.00 -17.15 -2.70
C LYS A 100 -14.30 -18.51 -2.69
N VAL A 101 -12.98 -18.54 -2.84
CA VAL A 101 -12.21 -19.80 -2.80
C VAL A 101 -12.34 -20.51 -1.45
N THR A 102 -12.32 -19.76 -0.34
CA THR A 102 -12.50 -20.32 1.00
C THR A 102 -13.86 -20.99 1.14
N THR A 103 -14.93 -20.30 0.72
CA THR A 103 -16.30 -20.83 0.75
C THR A 103 -16.44 -22.08 -0.12
N ASP A 104 -15.86 -22.05 -1.32
CA ASP A 104 -15.88 -23.18 -2.25
C ASP A 104 -15.17 -24.41 -1.66
N LEU A 105 -14.01 -24.21 -1.01
CA LEU A 105 -13.27 -25.29 -0.34
C LEU A 105 -14.04 -25.87 0.85
N GLU A 106 -14.63 -25.01 1.70
CA GLU A 106 -15.46 -25.45 2.82
C GLU A 106 -16.66 -26.29 2.35
N ALA A 107 -17.28 -25.90 1.23
CA ALA A 107 -18.36 -26.66 0.63
C ALA A 107 -17.90 -28.02 0.09
N LEU A 108 -16.76 -28.08 -0.60
CA LEU A 108 -16.18 -29.34 -1.08
C LEU A 108 -15.84 -30.29 0.06
N ASP A 109 -15.21 -29.78 1.12
CA ASP A 109 -14.78 -30.60 2.26
C ASP A 109 -15.97 -31.08 3.10
N SER A 110 -17.10 -30.36 3.09
CA SER A 110 -18.33 -30.75 3.79
C SER A 110 -19.20 -31.77 3.03
N SER A 111 -18.94 -31.99 1.74
CA SER A 111 -19.87 -32.71 0.86
C SER A 111 -19.69 -34.24 0.81
N ASN A 112 -18.72 -34.82 1.54
CA ASN A 112 -18.40 -36.26 1.53
C ASN A 112 -18.36 -36.87 0.12
N MET A 113 -17.84 -36.11 -0.85
CA MET A 113 -17.75 -36.54 -2.26
C MET A 113 -16.67 -37.59 -2.44
N GLU A 114 -16.93 -38.56 -3.32
CA GLU A 114 -15.88 -39.47 -3.79
C GLU A 114 -14.84 -38.70 -4.61
N MET A 115 -13.64 -39.27 -4.75
CA MET A 115 -12.50 -38.57 -5.37
C MET A 115 -12.80 -38.03 -6.79
N ASP A 116 -13.48 -38.82 -7.62
CA ASP A 116 -13.84 -38.44 -8.99
C ASP A 116 -14.95 -37.38 -9.04
N GLU A 117 -15.86 -37.37 -8.07
CA GLU A 117 -16.92 -36.36 -7.94
C GLU A 117 -16.32 -35.03 -7.47
N ARG A 118 -15.40 -35.08 -6.51
CA ARG A 118 -14.66 -33.92 -6.02
C ARG A 118 -13.84 -33.28 -7.13
N ALA A 119 -13.20 -34.09 -7.99
CA ALA A 119 -12.44 -33.59 -9.14
C ALA A 119 -13.33 -32.80 -10.12
N LYS A 120 -14.51 -33.34 -10.46
CA LYS A 120 -15.48 -32.65 -11.33
C LYS A 120 -16.00 -31.35 -10.70
N ALA A 121 -16.30 -31.36 -9.41
CA ALA A 121 -16.74 -30.15 -8.71
C ALA A 121 -15.66 -29.05 -8.75
N ILE A 122 -14.39 -29.41 -8.63
CA ILE A 122 -13.27 -28.46 -8.79
C ILE A 122 -13.20 -27.92 -10.21
N GLU A 123 -13.33 -28.78 -11.23
CA GLU A 123 -13.37 -28.33 -12.63
C GLU A 123 -14.50 -27.32 -12.87
N GLU A 124 -15.69 -27.57 -12.30
CA GLU A 124 -16.82 -26.65 -12.40
C GLU A 124 -16.55 -25.32 -11.69
N LEU A 125 -16.03 -25.35 -10.45
CA LEU A 125 -15.72 -24.16 -9.66
C LEU A 125 -14.60 -23.29 -10.27
N THR A 126 -13.67 -23.92 -10.98
CA THR A 126 -12.53 -23.24 -11.64
C THR A 126 -12.78 -22.95 -13.12
N SER A 127 -13.98 -23.25 -13.62
CA SER A 127 -14.36 -23.00 -15.01
C SER A 127 -14.52 -21.51 -15.34
N MET A 128 -14.45 -21.18 -16.63
CA MET A 128 -14.70 -19.81 -17.11
C MET A 128 -16.09 -19.28 -16.72
N PRO A 129 -17.20 -20.05 -16.86
CA PRO A 129 -18.51 -19.60 -16.39
C PRO A 129 -18.53 -19.24 -14.89
N SER A 130 -17.83 -20.00 -14.04
CA SER A 130 -17.72 -19.69 -12.61
C SER A 130 -16.94 -18.41 -12.35
N PHE A 131 -15.88 -18.17 -13.12
CA PHE A 131 -15.12 -16.91 -13.07
C PHE A 131 -15.96 -15.72 -13.51
N GLU A 132 -16.67 -15.81 -14.63
CA GLU A 132 -17.53 -14.75 -15.15
C GLU A 132 -18.61 -14.38 -14.14
N LYS A 133 -19.26 -15.38 -13.53
CA LYS A 133 -20.24 -15.15 -12.47
C LYS A 133 -19.64 -14.42 -11.27
N TRP A 134 -18.48 -14.87 -10.78
CA TRP A 134 -17.78 -14.19 -9.69
C TRP A 134 -17.43 -12.74 -10.05
N TYR A 135 -16.99 -12.49 -11.29
CA TYR A 135 -16.64 -11.15 -11.75
C TYR A 135 -17.88 -10.24 -11.85
N GLU A 136 -19.01 -10.74 -12.34
CA GLU A 136 -20.27 -10.00 -12.35
C GLU A 136 -20.71 -9.64 -10.93
N ASP A 137 -20.64 -10.59 -10.00
CA ASP A 137 -20.94 -10.36 -8.58
C ASP A 137 -19.98 -9.33 -7.96
N LEU A 138 -18.69 -9.42 -8.28
CA LEU A 138 -17.67 -8.46 -7.86
C LEU A 138 -18.03 -7.04 -8.31
N VAL A 139 -18.32 -6.86 -9.60
CA VAL A 139 -18.67 -5.55 -10.19
C VAL A 139 -19.98 -5.02 -9.58
N ASN A 140 -20.99 -5.87 -9.43
CA ASN A 140 -22.27 -5.50 -8.85
C ASN A 140 -22.13 -5.04 -7.40
N ASN A 141 -21.35 -5.75 -6.59
CA ASN A 141 -21.13 -5.40 -5.19
C ASN A 141 -20.21 -4.18 -5.03
N ALA A 142 -19.19 -4.02 -5.87
CA ALA A 142 -18.39 -2.80 -5.95
C ALA A 142 -19.28 -1.57 -6.24
N ASN A 143 -20.19 -1.69 -7.20
CA ASN A 143 -21.15 -0.62 -7.52
C ASN A 143 -22.09 -0.28 -6.36
N LYS A 144 -22.47 -1.25 -5.52
CA LYS A 144 -23.27 -0.98 -4.31
C LYS A 144 -22.46 -0.22 -3.27
N ILE A 145 -21.19 -0.57 -3.06
CA ILE A 145 -20.29 0.14 -2.15
C ILE A 145 -20.20 1.61 -2.57
N LEU A 146 -20.00 1.88 -3.85
CA LEU A 146 -19.90 3.26 -4.38
C LEU A 146 -21.20 4.08 -4.30
N LYS A 147 -22.37 3.43 -4.18
CA LYS A 147 -23.69 4.10 -4.22
C LYS A 147 -24.35 4.29 -2.86
N GLY A 148 -24.08 3.41 -1.90
CA GLY A 148 -24.56 3.59 -0.52
C GLY A 148 -23.85 4.76 0.14
#